data_AF-A0A969SAH9-F1
#
_entry.id   AF-A0A969SAH9-F1
#
_cell.length_a   1.000
_cell.length_b   1.000
_cell.length_c   1.000
_cell.angle_alpha   90.00
_cell.angle_beta   90.00
_cell.angle_gamma   90.00
#
_symmetry.space_group_name_H-M   'P 1'
#
loop_
_entity.id
_entity.type
_entity.pdbx_description
1 polymer ?
#
loop_
_entity_poly.entity_id
_entity_poly.type
_entity_poly.pdbx_seq_one_letter_code
_entity_poly.pdbx_strand_id
1 'polypeptide(L)'
;MHDEMVNGLYPAWGNPMGEMILQAVNYYAGQSVAKAATWPDLRSNIDSNLSIPIVTATDPLTSNSTRNADFGRPICRPLSVLAISSGAVSHDRNLAAAFANLPNRANGSVNAYTNIIGVAEGIHGTTRAVGSVNGGWGTDCSPKTISTLSDVTGVCPDLPGAQGSYLSAGAALYANSSKIRGSVTLPSDAPSTALTVQTYAATLRGGLGRVEVKIPGTSKVFFITPESSWNNRGFVGGSVTGGPSVDARKERYPNRPDKTTGTLMPGGMLVFKAISSSARHGAFVVSWNDTQAGNDYDMDLIGMLRYDLVDSGANAKVVITTEIVAQEAGALGSHGFSIIGTTADGKISRTVSTISAMKGCAWRHLVH
;
A
#
# COMPACT_ATOMS: atom_id res chain seq x y z
N MET A 1 4.28 15.36 5.27
CA MET A 1 4.01 14.15 6.06
C MET A 1 2.52 14.00 6.14
N HIS A 2 2.05 12.75 6.15
CA HIS A 2 0.65 12.37 6.21
C HIS A 2 -0.09 13.09 7.34
N ASP A 3 -1.26 13.63 7.03
CA ASP A 3 -2.18 14.17 8.04
C ASP A 3 -2.67 13.04 8.97
N GLU A 4 -2.40 11.79 8.59
CA GLU A 4 -2.75 10.55 9.27
C GLU A 4 -1.65 9.98 10.18
N MET A 5 -0.37 10.38 10.02
CA MET A 5 0.77 9.90 10.81
C MET A 5 1.73 11.03 11.21
N VAL A 6 1.92 11.22 12.52
CA VAL A 6 2.83 12.24 13.07
C VAL A 6 4.28 11.73 13.11
N ASN A 7 5.22 12.57 12.65
CA ASN A 7 6.66 12.27 12.67
C ASN A 7 7.14 11.81 14.06
N GLY A 8 8.13 10.91 14.13
CA GLY A 8 8.81 10.56 15.39
C GLY A 8 7.97 9.82 16.45
N LEU A 9 6.68 9.59 16.19
CA LEU A 9 5.80 8.80 17.05
C LEU A 9 5.77 7.31 16.69
N TYR A 10 6.29 6.93 15.51
CA TYR A 10 6.31 5.56 15.00
C TYR A 10 7.66 5.14 14.43
N PRO A 11 8.05 3.86 14.62
CA PRO A 11 9.13 3.25 13.85
C PRO A 11 8.73 2.90 12.41
N ALA A 12 7.44 2.63 12.15
CA ALA A 12 6.94 2.22 10.84
C ALA A 12 6.21 3.38 10.15
N TRP A 13 6.85 3.95 9.11
CA TRP A 13 6.39 5.17 8.42
C TRP A 13 5.57 4.87 7.16
N GLY A 14 5.17 3.60 6.99
CA GLY A 14 4.61 3.12 5.74
C GLY A 14 5.65 3.11 4.61
N ASN A 15 5.15 3.16 3.38
CA ASN A 15 5.89 3.06 2.13
C ASN A 15 5.39 4.13 1.13
N PRO A 16 5.69 5.43 1.39
CA PRO A 16 5.21 6.59 0.63
C PRO A 16 6.01 6.79 -0.67
N MET A 17 6.01 5.77 -1.54
CA MET A 17 6.91 5.76 -2.72
C MET A 17 6.58 6.83 -3.74
N GLY A 18 5.30 7.18 -3.95
CA GLY A 18 4.92 8.24 -4.86
C GLY A 18 5.33 9.61 -4.36
N GLU A 19 5.27 9.90 -3.06
CA GLU A 19 5.88 11.12 -2.52
C GLU A 19 7.39 11.13 -2.75
N MET A 20 8.10 10.01 -2.52
CA MET A 20 9.54 9.93 -2.75
C MET A 20 9.90 10.14 -4.24
N ILE A 21 9.17 9.51 -5.15
CA ILE A 21 9.34 9.70 -6.60
C ILE A 21 9.07 11.15 -6.98
N LEU A 22 7.98 11.74 -6.49
CA LEU A 22 7.60 13.11 -6.80
C LEU A 22 8.58 14.14 -6.18
N GLN A 23 9.15 13.85 -5.02
CA GLN A 23 10.23 14.64 -4.43
C GLN A 23 11.49 14.58 -5.30
N ALA A 24 11.88 13.39 -5.79
CA ALA A 24 12.99 13.26 -6.72
C ALA A 24 12.72 14.04 -8.03
N VAL A 25 11.50 14.01 -8.55
CA VAL A 25 11.10 14.83 -9.71
C VAL A 25 11.15 16.32 -9.38
N ASN A 26 10.71 16.77 -8.21
CA ASN A 26 10.80 18.18 -7.78
C ASN A 26 12.27 18.63 -7.63
N TYR A 27 13.13 17.78 -7.07
CA TYR A 27 14.58 18.01 -7.00
C TYR A 27 15.15 18.17 -8.40
N TYR A 28 14.85 17.21 -9.29
CA TYR A 28 15.26 17.32 -10.67
C TYR A 28 14.69 18.55 -11.32
N ALA A 29 13.47 19.00 -10.97
CA ALA A 29 12.72 20.18 -11.41
C ALA A 29 13.23 21.52 -10.81
N GLY A 30 14.25 21.48 -9.95
CA GLY A 30 14.83 22.68 -9.34
C GLY A 30 13.85 23.39 -8.41
N GLN A 31 12.77 22.70 -8.05
CA GLN A 31 11.78 23.18 -7.09
C GLN A 31 12.30 22.92 -5.69
N SER A 32 11.79 23.66 -4.71
CA SER A 32 12.02 23.33 -3.32
C SER A 32 11.41 21.94 -3.05
N VAL A 33 12.27 20.96 -2.82
CA VAL A 33 11.86 19.75 -2.10
C VAL A 33 11.58 20.16 -0.66
N ALA A 34 10.39 19.85 -0.16
CA ALA A 34 9.95 20.26 1.16
C ALA A 34 11.07 20.00 2.20
N LYS A 35 11.39 21.04 2.96
CA LYS A 35 12.56 21.19 3.83
C LYS A 35 12.91 19.92 4.60
N ALA A 36 13.96 19.23 4.16
CA ALA A 36 14.78 18.37 5.02
C ALA A 36 15.25 19.11 6.30
N ALA A 37 15.37 20.45 6.22
CA ALA A 37 15.91 21.31 7.27
C ALA A 37 14.92 21.76 8.37
N THR A 38 13.61 21.50 8.25
CA THR A 38 12.63 21.81 9.31
C THR A 38 11.79 20.60 9.69
N TRP A 39 12.26 19.38 9.41
CA TRP A 39 11.78 18.27 10.21
C TRP A 39 12.38 18.51 11.60
N PRO A 40 11.59 18.87 12.62
CA PRO A 40 12.07 18.57 13.94
C PRO A 40 12.18 17.05 13.91
N ASP A 41 13.40 16.56 14.03
CA ASP A 41 13.59 15.31 14.70
C ASP A 41 12.86 15.48 16.04
N LEU A 42 11.60 15.05 16.11
CA LEU A 42 10.80 15.13 17.33
C LEU A 42 11.43 14.24 18.42
N ARG A 43 12.52 13.53 18.10
CA ARG A 43 13.47 12.90 19.00
C ARG A 43 14.90 13.27 18.58
N SER A 44 15.26 14.55 18.69
CA SER A 44 16.52 15.27 18.33
C SER A 44 17.88 14.56 18.54
N ASN A 45 17.98 13.29 18.21
CA ASN A 45 19.11 12.43 18.51
C ASN A 45 19.14 11.12 17.69
N ILE A 46 18.10 10.66 17.00
CA ILE A 46 18.20 9.34 16.31
C ILE A 46 19.17 9.44 15.14
N ASP A 47 18.93 10.36 14.20
CA ASP A 47 19.76 10.50 13.00
C ASP A 47 21.19 10.92 13.37
N SER A 48 21.35 11.78 14.37
CA SER A 48 22.67 12.18 14.88
C SER A 48 23.39 11.05 15.62
N ASN A 49 22.68 10.22 16.39
CA ASN A 49 23.26 9.03 17.04
C ASN A 49 23.69 7.98 16.01
N LEU A 50 22.98 7.90 14.89
CA LEU A 50 23.32 7.05 13.75
C LEU A 50 24.34 7.70 12.81
N SER A 51 24.79 8.92 13.10
CA SER A 51 25.72 9.70 12.27
C SER A 51 25.28 9.81 10.81
N ILE A 52 23.97 9.92 10.57
CA ILE A 52 23.42 10.07 9.22
C ILE A 52 23.76 11.50 8.73
N PRO A 53 24.49 11.65 7.61
CA PRO A 53 24.89 12.97 7.13
C PRO A 53 23.69 13.71 6.51
N ILE A 54 23.51 14.98 6.91
CA ILE A 54 22.62 15.91 6.21
C ILE A 54 23.41 16.55 5.06
N VAL A 55 23.01 16.27 3.83
CA VAL A 55 23.63 16.85 2.64
C VAL A 55 22.84 18.06 2.15
N THR A 56 23.56 19.10 1.70
CA THR A 56 22.92 20.22 1.01
C THR A 56 22.60 19.81 -0.42
N ALA A 57 21.32 19.84 -0.80
CA ALA A 57 20.89 19.52 -2.15
C ALA A 57 21.56 20.45 -3.17
N THR A 58 22.20 19.88 -4.19
CA THR A 58 22.83 20.63 -5.29
C THR A 58 22.07 20.36 -6.58
N ASP A 59 21.76 21.37 -7.39
CA ASP A 59 21.03 21.16 -8.65
C ASP A 59 21.87 20.30 -9.63
N PRO A 60 21.37 19.12 -10.06
CA PRO A 60 22.08 18.22 -10.98
C PRO A 60 22.21 18.80 -12.39
N LEU A 61 21.47 19.85 -12.72
CA LEU A 61 21.46 20.56 -13.99
C LEU A 61 22.23 21.90 -13.95
N THR A 62 22.96 22.20 -12.87
CA THR A 62 23.89 23.35 -12.86
C THR A 62 24.98 23.17 -13.92
N SER A 63 25.27 24.24 -14.65
CA SER A 63 26.36 24.31 -15.64
C SER A 63 27.59 24.94 -14.99
N ASN A 64 28.72 24.22 -15.01
CA ASN A 64 30.05 24.76 -14.72
C ASN A 64 31.11 23.95 -15.48
N SER A 65 32.35 24.46 -15.55
CA SER A 65 33.43 23.84 -16.33
C SER A 65 33.67 22.38 -15.94
N THR A 66 33.79 22.08 -14.65
CA THR A 66 34.01 20.71 -14.13
C THR A 66 32.87 19.77 -14.51
N ARG A 67 31.63 20.13 -14.18
CA ARG A 67 30.46 19.27 -14.46
C ARG A 67 30.17 19.11 -15.94
N ASN A 68 30.49 20.11 -16.75
CA ASN A 68 30.36 20.01 -18.20
C ASN A 68 31.42 19.08 -18.79
N ALA A 69 32.62 19.03 -18.21
CA ALA A 69 33.65 18.06 -18.60
C ALA A 69 33.24 16.62 -18.20
N ASP A 70 32.72 16.42 -17.00
CA ASP A 70 32.39 15.08 -16.49
C ASP A 70 31.08 14.51 -17.05
N PHE A 71 30.04 15.34 -17.16
CA PHE A 71 28.66 14.91 -17.45
C PHE A 71 28.08 15.55 -18.70
N GLY A 72 28.85 16.34 -19.44
CA GLY A 72 28.35 17.12 -20.58
C GLY A 72 27.44 18.28 -20.16
N ARG A 73 26.86 18.94 -21.16
CA ARG A 73 25.94 20.08 -20.95
C ARG A 73 24.69 19.62 -20.20
N PRO A 74 24.16 20.42 -19.26
CA PRO A 74 23.01 20.02 -18.43
C PRO A 74 21.80 19.49 -19.20
N ILE A 75 21.47 20.13 -20.32
CA ILE A 75 20.34 19.77 -21.19
C ILE A 75 20.45 18.36 -21.80
N CYS A 76 21.66 17.82 -21.90
CA CYS A 76 21.94 16.50 -22.47
C CYS A 76 22.10 15.42 -21.38
N ARG A 77 22.02 15.78 -20.09
CA ARG A 77 22.19 14.81 -19.00
C ARG A 77 20.93 13.95 -18.89
N PRO A 78 21.04 12.62 -18.98
CA PRO A 78 19.90 11.75 -18.74
C PRO A 78 19.47 11.86 -17.27
N LEU A 79 18.16 11.95 -17.04
CA LEU A 79 17.59 12.02 -15.70
C LEU A 79 16.78 10.76 -15.44
N SER A 80 17.13 10.07 -14.36
CA SER A 80 16.50 8.80 -14.00
C SER A 80 16.24 8.73 -12.51
N VAL A 81 15.08 8.20 -12.13
CA VAL A 81 14.75 7.82 -10.76
C VAL A 81 14.72 6.30 -10.69
N LEU A 82 15.48 5.71 -9.77
CA LEU A 82 15.37 4.30 -9.41
C LEU A 82 14.64 4.19 -8.07
N ALA A 83 13.37 3.80 -8.12
CA ALA A 83 12.54 3.55 -6.96
C ALA A 83 12.64 2.07 -6.56
N ILE A 84 13.18 1.80 -5.37
CA ILE A 84 13.25 0.45 -4.81
C ILE A 84 12.35 0.42 -3.58
N SER A 85 11.45 -0.54 -3.52
CA SER A 85 10.50 -0.68 -2.41
C SER A 85 10.38 -2.12 -1.94
N SER A 86 10.21 -2.34 -0.64
CA SER A 86 10.07 -3.67 -0.04
C SER A 86 8.66 -4.25 -0.09
N GLY A 87 7.65 -3.49 -0.53
CA GLY A 87 6.26 -3.93 -0.47
C GLY A 87 5.27 -3.03 -1.19
N ALA A 88 3.98 -3.19 -0.89
CA ALA A 88 2.94 -2.30 -1.39
C ALA A 88 3.11 -0.87 -0.88
N VAL A 89 2.82 0.10 -1.74
CA VAL A 89 2.78 1.52 -1.36
C VAL A 89 1.68 1.75 -0.32
N SER A 90 1.91 2.70 0.59
CA SER A 90 0.95 3.05 1.63
C SER A 90 1.03 4.52 1.95
N HIS A 91 -0.11 5.12 2.25
CA HIS A 91 -0.27 6.54 2.51
C HIS A 91 0.39 7.31 1.38
N ASP A 92 -0.05 7.11 0.14
CA ASP A 92 0.67 7.65 -1.03
C ASP A 92 -0.25 8.56 -1.86
N ARG A 93 -1.12 9.34 -1.20
CA ARG A 93 -2.22 10.07 -1.86
C ARG A 93 -2.03 11.58 -1.87
N ASN A 94 -1.20 12.15 -0.99
CA ASN A 94 -1.08 13.60 -0.83
C ASN A 94 -0.04 14.24 -1.79
N LEU A 95 -0.06 13.83 -3.06
CA LEU A 95 0.88 14.29 -4.08
C LEU A 95 0.50 15.63 -4.72
N ALA A 96 -0.77 16.04 -4.63
CA ALA A 96 -1.31 17.17 -5.40
C ALA A 96 -0.56 18.49 -5.17
N ALA A 97 -0.24 18.81 -3.91
CA ALA A 97 0.46 20.05 -3.57
C ALA A 97 1.90 20.07 -4.12
N ALA A 98 2.65 18.99 -3.93
CA ALA A 98 4.01 18.88 -4.46
C ALA A 98 4.04 18.82 -6.00
N PHE A 99 3.01 18.25 -6.62
CA PHE A 99 2.88 18.21 -8.08
C PHE A 99 2.54 19.58 -8.65
N ALA A 100 1.79 20.42 -7.91
CA ALA A 100 1.39 21.75 -8.36
C ALA A 100 2.57 22.70 -8.59
N ASN A 101 3.74 22.43 -8.01
CA ASN A 101 4.96 23.22 -8.21
C ASN A 101 5.67 22.91 -9.54
N LEU A 102 5.28 21.84 -10.24
CA LEU A 102 5.93 21.42 -11.47
C LEU A 102 5.45 22.23 -12.68
N PRO A 103 6.35 22.60 -13.61
CA PRO A 103 5.98 23.34 -14.83
C PRO A 103 5.32 22.44 -15.88
N ASN A 104 4.86 23.00 -17.00
CA ASN A 104 4.52 22.23 -18.22
C ASN A 104 3.52 21.08 -18.03
N ARG A 105 2.58 21.21 -17.09
CA ARG A 105 1.54 20.21 -16.79
C ARG A 105 0.38 20.31 -17.79
N ALA A 106 0.58 19.87 -19.03
CA ALA A 106 -0.43 19.96 -20.08
C ALA A 106 -1.78 19.29 -19.71
N ASN A 107 -1.74 18.19 -18.96
CA ASN A 107 -2.94 17.50 -18.47
C ASN A 107 -3.41 18.00 -17.07
N GLY A 108 -2.81 19.05 -16.53
CA GLY A 108 -3.23 19.71 -15.29
C GLY A 108 -2.73 19.04 -14.01
N SER A 109 -3.45 18.04 -13.51
CA SER A 109 -3.23 17.45 -12.16
C SER A 109 -2.58 16.06 -12.21
N VAL A 110 -1.96 15.62 -11.12
CA VAL A 110 -1.40 14.26 -11.01
C VAL A 110 -2.50 13.20 -11.24
N ASN A 111 -3.72 13.44 -10.74
CA ASN A 111 -4.87 12.57 -10.96
C ASN A 111 -5.21 12.42 -12.45
N ALA A 112 -5.14 13.51 -13.21
CA ALA A 112 -5.40 13.46 -14.65
C ALA A 112 -4.35 12.60 -15.38
N TYR A 113 -3.07 12.75 -15.04
CA TYR A 113 -2.01 11.88 -15.58
C TYR A 113 -2.21 10.41 -15.16
N THR A 114 -2.59 10.12 -13.92
CA THR A 114 -2.90 8.76 -13.47
C THR A 114 -4.09 8.16 -14.24
N ASN A 115 -5.12 8.96 -14.52
CA ASN A 115 -6.30 8.49 -15.25
C ASN A 115 -6.02 8.20 -16.73
N ILE A 116 -5.04 8.87 -17.35
CA ILE A 116 -4.56 8.51 -18.69
C ILE A 116 -4.06 7.06 -18.71
N ILE A 117 -3.30 6.67 -17.68
CA ILE A 117 -2.81 5.29 -17.52
C ILE A 117 -3.98 4.34 -17.30
N GLY A 118 -4.93 4.69 -16.43
CA GLY A 118 -6.12 3.87 -16.17
C GLY A 118 -6.98 3.61 -17.41
N VAL A 119 -7.07 4.57 -18.34
CA VAL A 119 -7.70 4.37 -19.65
C VAL A 119 -6.84 3.49 -20.56
N ALA A 120 -5.55 3.81 -20.69
CA ALA A 120 -4.64 3.10 -21.59
C ALA A 120 -4.49 1.61 -21.22
N GLU A 121 -4.52 1.27 -19.93
CA GLU A 121 -4.44 -0.10 -19.42
C GLU A 121 -5.81 -0.80 -19.35
N GLY A 122 -6.90 -0.13 -19.75
CA GLY A 122 -8.24 -0.71 -19.72
C GLY A 122 -8.72 -1.04 -18.29
N ILE A 123 -8.34 -0.24 -17.30
CA ILE A 123 -8.71 -0.44 -15.89
C ILE A 123 -10.07 0.18 -15.60
N HIS A 124 -10.37 1.35 -16.18
CA HIS A 124 -11.64 2.03 -15.95
C HIS A 124 -12.84 1.18 -16.40
N GLY A 125 -13.89 1.17 -15.59
CA GLY A 125 -15.08 0.34 -15.79
C GLY A 125 -14.88 -1.14 -15.42
N THR A 126 -13.68 -1.57 -15.04
CA THR A 126 -13.42 -2.96 -14.63
C THR A 126 -13.58 -3.15 -13.13
N THR A 127 -13.92 -4.37 -12.74
CA THR A 127 -13.99 -4.78 -11.34
C THR A 127 -12.67 -5.44 -10.94
N ARG A 128 -12.04 -4.94 -9.88
CA ARG A 128 -10.74 -5.41 -9.39
C ARG A 128 -10.76 -5.53 -7.87
N ALA A 129 -9.92 -6.39 -7.30
CA ALA A 129 -9.70 -6.43 -5.85
C ALA A 129 -8.84 -5.24 -5.44
N VAL A 130 -9.44 -4.27 -4.74
CA VAL A 130 -8.77 -3.05 -4.24
C VAL A 130 -9.36 -2.65 -2.90
N GLY A 131 -8.62 -1.90 -2.09
CA GLY A 131 -9.08 -1.46 -0.76
C GLY A 131 -10.28 -0.50 -0.85
N SER A 132 -10.19 0.51 -1.71
CA SER A 132 -11.19 1.55 -1.92
C SER A 132 -11.10 2.14 -3.34
N VAL A 133 -12.19 2.76 -3.78
CA VAL A 133 -12.36 3.42 -5.09
C VAL A 133 -12.80 4.88 -4.97
N ASN A 134 -12.72 5.46 -3.77
CA ASN A 134 -13.09 6.86 -3.48
C ASN A 134 -11.94 7.66 -2.87
N GLY A 135 -10.72 7.11 -2.88
CA GLY A 135 -9.55 7.72 -2.26
C GLY A 135 -9.44 7.57 -0.75
N GLY A 136 -10.46 6.99 -0.11
CA GLY A 136 -10.50 6.77 1.33
C GLY A 136 -9.68 5.55 1.77
N TRP A 137 -9.85 5.20 3.04
CA TRP A 137 -9.32 3.97 3.60
C TRP A 137 -10.11 2.77 3.07
N GLY A 138 -9.40 1.68 2.75
CA GLY A 138 -10.02 0.40 2.48
C GLY A 138 -10.10 -0.47 3.74
N THR A 139 -10.93 -1.49 3.67
CA THR A 139 -11.13 -2.46 4.76
C THR A 139 -10.76 -3.88 4.33
N ASP A 140 -10.85 -4.17 3.04
CA ASP A 140 -10.66 -5.52 2.49
C ASP A 140 -10.26 -5.49 1.02
N CYS A 141 -9.89 -6.67 0.52
CA CYS A 141 -9.57 -6.91 -0.87
C CYS A 141 -10.74 -7.51 -1.65
N SER A 142 -11.94 -7.01 -1.38
CA SER A 142 -13.14 -7.37 -2.14
C SER A 142 -13.14 -6.74 -3.55
N PRO A 143 -13.90 -7.33 -4.50
CA PRO A 143 -14.09 -6.76 -5.82
C PRO A 143 -14.80 -5.40 -5.76
N LYS A 144 -14.22 -4.37 -6.37
CA LYS A 144 -14.79 -3.03 -6.50
C LYS A 144 -14.64 -2.53 -7.94
N THR A 145 -15.65 -1.83 -8.44
CA THR A 145 -15.63 -1.26 -9.79
C THR A 145 -14.82 0.04 -9.79
N ILE A 146 -13.78 0.10 -10.63
CA ILE A 146 -12.90 1.26 -10.72
C ILE A 146 -13.48 2.22 -11.78
N SER A 147 -13.93 3.40 -11.35
CA SER A 147 -14.35 4.47 -12.28
C SER A 147 -13.14 5.26 -12.80
N THR A 148 -12.23 5.59 -11.90
CA THR A 148 -11.02 6.40 -12.12
C THR A 148 -9.86 5.79 -11.36
N LEU A 149 -8.72 5.54 -12.02
CA LEU A 149 -7.55 4.96 -11.38
C LEU A 149 -6.99 5.87 -10.28
N SER A 150 -7.11 7.20 -10.44
CA SER A 150 -6.66 8.17 -9.45
C SER A 150 -7.37 8.07 -8.10
N ASP A 151 -8.56 7.48 -8.03
CA ASP A 151 -9.34 7.32 -6.79
C ASP A 151 -9.18 5.96 -6.14
N VAL A 152 -8.41 5.07 -6.75
CA VAL A 152 -8.11 3.78 -6.17
C VAL A 152 -7.08 3.94 -5.06
N THR A 153 -7.40 3.39 -3.90
CA THR A 153 -6.51 3.30 -2.75
C THR A 153 -6.57 1.91 -2.10
N GLY A 154 -5.49 1.54 -1.41
CA GLY A 154 -5.37 0.24 -0.76
C GLY A 154 -4.96 -0.84 -1.75
N VAL A 155 -3.67 -1.16 -1.77
CA VAL A 155 -3.09 -2.11 -2.73
C VAL A 155 -3.31 -3.53 -2.24
N CYS A 156 -4.15 -4.26 -2.97
CA CYS A 156 -4.48 -5.64 -2.64
C CYS A 156 -3.56 -6.66 -3.32
N PRO A 157 -3.30 -7.83 -2.69
CA PRO A 157 -3.83 -8.30 -1.41
C PRO A 157 -3.04 -7.83 -0.17
N ASP A 158 -2.11 -6.87 -0.30
CA ASP A 158 -1.14 -6.54 0.77
C ASP A 158 -1.73 -5.67 1.87
N LEU A 159 -2.17 -4.49 1.46
CA LEU A 159 -2.42 -3.35 2.32
C LEU A 159 -3.71 -2.62 1.90
N PRO A 160 -4.88 -3.30 1.96
CA PRO A 160 -6.16 -2.68 1.62
C PRO A 160 -6.47 -1.45 2.46
N GLY A 161 -6.06 -1.43 3.73
CA GLY A 161 -6.34 -0.36 4.68
C GLY A 161 -5.15 0.54 4.97
N ALA A 162 -4.23 0.69 4.03
CA ALA A 162 -3.08 1.59 4.20
C ALA A 162 -3.10 2.78 3.24
N GLN A 163 -4.19 3.02 2.50
CA GLN A 163 -4.33 4.17 1.57
C GLN A 163 -3.20 4.34 0.53
N GLY A 164 -2.50 3.27 0.17
CA GLY A 164 -1.57 3.31 -0.96
C GLY A 164 -2.31 3.62 -2.26
N SER A 165 -1.79 4.52 -3.09
CA SER A 165 -2.45 4.97 -4.32
C SER A 165 -1.64 4.62 -5.58
N TYR A 166 -2.18 4.95 -6.75
CA TYR A 166 -1.52 4.80 -8.04
C TYR A 166 -1.03 6.16 -8.60
N LEU A 167 -0.97 7.20 -7.76
CA LEU A 167 -0.58 8.55 -8.19
C LEU A 167 0.90 8.64 -8.58
N SER A 168 1.76 7.78 -8.03
CA SER A 168 3.16 7.63 -8.43
C SER A 168 3.33 7.34 -9.93
N ALA A 169 2.46 6.52 -10.51
CA ALA A 169 2.45 6.23 -11.94
C ALA A 169 2.10 7.47 -12.77
N GLY A 170 1.14 8.28 -12.32
CA GLY A 170 0.80 9.56 -12.96
C GLY A 170 1.94 10.57 -12.88
N ALA A 171 2.63 10.65 -11.73
CA ALA A 171 3.81 11.49 -11.57
C ALA A 171 4.95 11.07 -12.51
N ALA A 172 5.18 9.75 -12.66
CA ALA A 172 6.17 9.20 -13.58
C ALA A 172 5.81 9.47 -15.06
N LEU A 173 4.54 9.34 -15.43
CA LEU A 173 4.07 9.66 -16.78
C LEU A 173 4.28 11.15 -17.10
N TYR A 174 3.94 12.05 -16.17
CA TYR A 174 4.25 13.47 -16.31
C TYR A 174 5.74 13.68 -16.52
N ALA A 175 6.59 13.11 -15.66
CA ALA A 175 8.02 13.35 -15.69
C ALA A 175 8.70 12.83 -16.97
N ASN A 176 8.19 11.74 -17.54
CA ASN A 176 8.68 11.15 -18.79
C ASN A 176 8.18 11.91 -20.04
N SER A 177 6.98 12.49 -19.99
CA SER A 177 6.37 13.17 -21.14
C SER A 177 6.55 14.69 -21.17
N SER A 178 6.87 15.29 -20.03
CA SER A 178 6.88 16.76 -19.84
C SER A 178 8.27 17.26 -19.48
N LYS A 179 8.64 18.41 -20.04
CA LYS A 179 9.91 19.07 -19.71
C LYS A 179 9.83 19.58 -18.27
N ILE A 180 10.65 19.04 -17.37
CA ILE A 180 10.58 19.33 -15.94
C ILE A 180 11.17 20.70 -15.53
N ARG A 181 11.76 21.45 -16.48
CA ARG A 181 12.16 22.87 -16.31
C ARG A 181 11.29 23.76 -17.19
N GLY A 182 10.73 24.83 -16.62
CA GLY A 182 9.96 25.82 -17.37
C GLY A 182 10.82 26.88 -18.08
N SER A 183 11.98 27.23 -17.51
CA SER A 183 12.78 28.40 -17.94
C SER A 183 14.04 28.03 -18.72
N VAL A 184 13.99 26.98 -19.56
CA VAL A 184 15.14 26.54 -20.36
C VAL A 184 14.78 26.50 -21.83
N THR A 185 15.37 27.40 -22.62
CA THR A 185 15.29 27.36 -24.08
C THR A 185 16.10 26.18 -24.60
N LEU A 186 15.42 25.23 -25.24
CA LEU A 186 16.09 24.09 -25.87
C LEU A 186 16.63 24.51 -27.26
N PRO A 187 17.86 24.12 -27.61
CA PRO A 187 18.35 24.17 -28.99
C PRO A 187 17.43 23.38 -29.94
N SER A 188 17.43 23.73 -31.22
CA SER A 188 16.60 23.07 -32.24
C SER A 188 16.95 21.60 -32.47
N ASP A 189 18.17 21.20 -32.11
CA ASP A 189 18.70 19.83 -32.20
C ASP A 189 18.62 19.07 -30.87
N ALA A 190 17.96 19.61 -29.85
CA ALA A 190 17.80 18.93 -28.56
C ALA A 190 16.96 17.65 -28.71
N PRO A 191 17.33 16.55 -28.03
CA PRO A 191 16.56 15.31 -28.09
C PRO A 191 15.16 15.50 -27.50
N SER A 192 14.19 14.74 -28.02
CA SER A 192 12.80 14.75 -27.52
C SER A 192 12.70 14.40 -26.02
N THR A 193 13.69 13.71 -25.47
CA THR A 193 13.82 13.34 -24.05
C THR A 193 14.64 14.35 -23.20
N ALA A 194 15.14 15.44 -23.79
CA ALA A 194 15.85 16.46 -23.03
C ALA A 194 14.99 16.95 -21.87
N LEU A 195 15.51 17.03 -20.64
CA LEU A 195 14.76 17.49 -19.46
C LEU A 195 13.47 16.70 -19.16
N THR A 196 13.39 15.43 -19.59
CA THR A 196 12.41 14.46 -19.09
C THR A 196 13.10 13.49 -18.14
N VAL A 197 12.35 12.93 -17.19
CA VAL A 197 12.86 11.98 -16.20
C VAL A 197 12.26 10.61 -16.46
N GLN A 198 13.12 9.61 -16.58
CA GLN A 198 12.71 8.21 -16.65
C GLN A 198 12.60 7.62 -15.24
N THR A 199 11.53 6.90 -14.96
CA THR A 199 11.36 6.21 -13.68
C THR A 199 11.50 4.71 -13.89
N TYR A 200 12.44 4.11 -13.17
CA TYR A 200 12.60 2.68 -13.01
C TYR A 200 12.10 2.32 -11.62
N ALA A 201 11.28 1.28 -11.53
CA ALA A 201 10.77 0.80 -10.25
C ALA A 201 11.07 -0.69 -10.09
N ALA A 202 11.56 -1.07 -8.91
CA ALA A 202 11.76 -2.45 -8.52
C ALA A 202 11.12 -2.68 -7.16
N THR A 203 10.37 -3.77 -7.06
CA THR A 203 9.84 -4.23 -5.78
C THR A 203 10.63 -5.45 -5.31
N LEU A 204 11.12 -5.39 -4.07
CA LEU A 204 11.76 -6.51 -3.35
C LEU A 204 10.74 -7.30 -2.53
N ARG A 205 9.45 -7.13 -2.85
CA ARG A 205 8.36 -7.75 -2.10
C ARG A 205 8.47 -9.27 -2.12
N GLY A 206 8.27 -9.86 -0.94
CA GLY A 206 8.17 -11.30 -0.76
C GLY A 206 6.84 -11.89 -1.26
N GLY A 207 6.56 -13.14 -0.86
CA GLY A 207 5.33 -13.83 -1.22
C GLY A 207 4.06 -13.12 -0.72
N LEU A 208 3.01 -13.13 -1.54
CA LEU A 208 1.70 -12.61 -1.17
C LEU A 208 0.98 -13.60 -0.25
N GLY A 209 0.20 -13.08 0.71
CA GLY A 209 -0.82 -13.85 1.41
C GLY A 209 -1.99 -14.23 0.50
N ARG A 210 -1.75 -14.96 -0.58
CA ARG A 210 -2.77 -15.32 -1.57
C ARG A 210 -2.52 -16.70 -2.14
N VAL A 211 -3.56 -17.50 -2.15
CA VAL A 211 -3.59 -18.83 -2.77
C VAL A 211 -4.11 -18.68 -4.18
N GLU A 212 -3.33 -19.13 -5.16
CA GLU A 212 -3.78 -19.32 -6.54
C GLU A 212 -4.26 -20.77 -6.70
N VAL A 213 -5.50 -20.97 -7.10
CA VAL A 213 -6.07 -22.30 -7.32
C VAL A 213 -6.46 -22.46 -8.78
N LYS A 214 -5.74 -23.35 -9.48
CA LYS A 214 -6.05 -23.74 -10.85
C LYS A 214 -7.08 -24.86 -10.83
N ILE A 215 -8.14 -24.74 -11.61
CA ILE A 215 -9.16 -25.80 -11.73
C ILE A 215 -8.62 -26.91 -12.64
N PRO A 216 -8.41 -28.15 -12.14
CA PRO A 216 -7.85 -29.23 -12.92
C PRO A 216 -8.61 -29.50 -14.22
N GLY A 217 -7.88 -29.64 -15.32
CA GLY A 217 -8.46 -29.88 -16.65
C GLY A 217 -9.02 -28.63 -17.34
N THR A 218 -8.77 -27.42 -16.81
CA THR A 218 -9.20 -26.16 -17.43
C THR A 218 -8.11 -25.08 -17.34
N SER A 219 -8.29 -23.97 -18.05
CA SER A 219 -7.49 -22.75 -17.90
C SER A 219 -8.00 -21.81 -16.80
N LYS A 220 -9.10 -22.16 -16.11
CA LYS A 220 -9.72 -21.30 -15.09
C LYS A 220 -8.89 -21.30 -13.80
N VAL A 221 -8.80 -20.12 -13.20
CA VAL A 221 -8.09 -19.85 -11.95
C VAL A 221 -8.97 -18.98 -11.08
N PHE A 222 -9.03 -19.29 -9.79
CA PHE A 222 -9.55 -18.38 -8.78
C PHE A 222 -8.50 -18.20 -7.69
N PHE A 223 -8.72 -17.19 -6.85
CA PHE A 223 -7.78 -16.86 -5.80
C PHE A 223 -8.46 -16.69 -4.47
N ILE A 224 -7.79 -17.15 -3.42
CA ILE A 224 -8.23 -16.97 -2.04
C ILE A 224 -7.18 -16.14 -1.32
N THR A 225 -7.59 -15.02 -0.75
CA THR A 225 -6.74 -14.17 0.11
C THR A 225 -7.28 -14.27 1.53
N PRO A 226 -6.51 -14.79 2.51
CA PRO A 226 -6.90 -14.71 3.90
C PRO A 226 -7.10 -13.25 4.31
N GLU A 227 -8.13 -13.00 5.10
CA GLU A 227 -8.45 -11.67 5.59
C GLU A 227 -8.81 -11.68 7.06
N SER A 228 -8.52 -10.56 7.71
CA SER A 228 -8.94 -10.27 9.07
C SER A 228 -9.30 -8.80 9.16
N SER A 229 -10.33 -8.49 9.93
CA SER A 229 -10.77 -7.11 10.14
C SER A 229 -11.20 -6.89 11.58
N TRP A 230 -10.84 -5.73 12.10
CA TRP A 230 -10.81 -5.41 13.51
C TRP A 230 -11.54 -4.11 13.79
N ASN A 231 -12.34 -4.12 14.84
CA ASN A 231 -12.96 -2.94 15.40
C ASN A 231 -12.24 -2.57 16.69
N ASN A 232 -11.39 -1.54 16.60
CA ASN A 232 -10.64 -1.02 17.74
C ASN A 232 -11.35 0.15 18.45
N ARG A 233 -12.61 0.44 18.11
CA ARG A 233 -13.37 1.52 18.75
C ARG A 233 -13.54 1.21 20.24
N GLY A 234 -13.09 2.13 21.10
CA GLY A 234 -13.16 1.97 22.56
C GLY A 234 -12.03 1.13 23.15
N PHE A 235 -11.14 0.58 22.33
CA PHE A 235 -9.93 -0.07 22.83
C PHE A 235 -8.89 0.98 23.23
N VAL A 236 -8.88 1.33 24.52
CA VAL A 236 -7.80 2.11 25.14
C VAL A 236 -6.84 1.08 25.70
N GLY A 237 -5.71 0.86 25.01
CA GLY A 237 -4.69 -0.11 25.45
C GLY A 237 -4.45 0.01 26.95
N GLY A 238 -4.67 -1.09 27.67
CA GLY A 238 -4.78 -1.13 29.12
C GLY A 238 -3.70 -0.29 29.80
N SER A 239 -4.10 0.46 30.82
CA SER A 239 -3.20 1.20 31.71
C SER A 239 -2.13 0.23 32.21
N VAL A 240 -0.91 0.32 31.66
CA VAL A 240 0.24 -0.39 32.22
C VAL A 240 0.60 0.39 33.47
N THR A 241 0.17 -0.11 34.63
CA THR A 241 0.62 0.41 35.93
C THR A 241 2.15 0.25 35.99
N GLY A 242 2.88 1.37 35.85
CA GLY A 242 4.35 1.41 35.99
C GLY A 242 5.14 1.87 34.76
N GLY A 243 4.50 2.07 33.60
CA GLY A 243 5.12 2.73 32.43
C GLY A 243 4.77 4.23 32.37
N PRO A 244 5.49 5.06 31.57
CA PRO A 244 5.10 6.45 31.36
C PRO A 244 3.62 6.52 30.96
N SER A 245 2.92 7.47 31.58
CA SER A 245 1.46 7.54 31.62
C SER A 245 0.79 7.36 30.26
N VAL A 246 -0.34 6.68 30.31
CA VAL A 246 -1.22 6.28 29.20
C VAL A 246 -1.80 7.42 28.34
N ASP A 247 -1.40 8.68 28.55
CA ASP A 247 -1.78 9.76 27.62
C ASP A 247 -1.02 9.68 26.28
N ALA A 248 0.18 9.11 26.23
CA ALA A 248 0.93 8.95 24.98
C ALA A 248 0.38 7.88 23.99
N ARG A 249 -0.65 7.11 24.40
CA ARG A 249 -1.38 6.19 23.51
C ARG A 249 -2.71 6.76 23.00
N LYS A 250 -3.24 7.82 23.62
CA LYS A 250 -4.48 8.50 23.17
C LYS A 250 -4.29 9.30 21.87
N GLU A 251 -3.10 9.80 21.58
CA GLU A 251 -2.84 10.70 20.45
C GLU A 251 -2.15 10.07 19.25
N ARG A 252 -1.90 8.76 19.30
CA ARG A 252 -0.89 8.19 18.41
C ARG A 252 -1.33 8.18 16.93
N TYR A 253 -2.59 7.87 16.61
CA TYR A 253 -3.15 7.99 15.26
C TYR A 253 -4.54 8.63 15.36
N PRO A 254 -4.63 9.96 15.47
CA PRO A 254 -5.88 10.62 15.81
C PRO A 254 -6.94 10.47 14.72
N ASN A 255 -6.51 10.25 13.47
CA ASN A 255 -7.38 10.23 12.29
C ASN A 255 -7.64 8.81 11.71
N ARG A 256 -7.32 7.73 12.43
CA ARG A 256 -7.63 6.39 11.92
C ARG A 256 -9.15 6.13 11.89
N PRO A 257 -9.68 5.51 10.82
CA PRO A 257 -11.12 5.24 10.69
C PRO A 257 -11.72 4.38 11.81
N ASP A 258 -10.99 3.37 12.32
CA ASP A 258 -11.45 2.52 13.43
C ASP A 258 -11.65 3.31 14.72
N LYS A 259 -10.78 4.28 15.00
CA LYS A 259 -10.87 5.13 16.19
C LYS A 259 -11.95 6.21 16.07
N THR A 260 -12.10 6.84 14.91
CA THR A 260 -12.98 8.00 14.72
C THR A 260 -14.40 7.61 14.33
N THR A 261 -14.55 6.62 13.45
CA THR A 261 -15.84 6.24 12.83
C THR A 261 -16.29 4.83 13.18
N GLY A 262 -15.44 4.03 13.85
CA GLY A 262 -15.72 2.60 14.12
C GLY A 262 -15.64 1.73 12.87
N THR A 263 -15.04 2.25 11.81
CA THR A 263 -14.81 1.52 10.56
C THR A 263 -13.81 0.39 10.81
N LEU A 264 -14.07 -0.80 10.29
CA LEU A 264 -13.17 -1.92 10.46
C LEU A 264 -11.81 -1.65 9.79
N MET A 265 -10.73 -1.97 10.49
CA MET A 265 -9.37 -1.95 9.96
C MET A 265 -8.89 -3.35 9.63
N PRO A 266 -8.12 -3.56 8.55
CA PRO A 266 -7.51 -4.86 8.29
C PRO A 266 -6.56 -5.27 9.42
N GLY A 267 -6.48 -6.58 9.69
CA GLY A 267 -5.46 -7.15 10.58
C GLY A 267 -4.10 -7.24 9.89
N GLY A 268 -3.03 -7.11 10.67
CA GLY A 268 -1.68 -7.34 10.18
C GLY A 268 -1.39 -8.83 10.08
N MET A 269 -1.26 -9.39 8.87
CA MET A 269 -0.91 -10.81 8.72
C MET A 269 0.53 -11.06 9.19
N LEU A 270 0.71 -11.96 10.15
CA LEU A 270 2.01 -12.28 10.74
C LEU A 270 2.61 -13.55 10.15
N VAL A 271 1.79 -14.61 10.07
CA VAL A 271 2.20 -15.91 9.54
C VAL A 271 1.15 -16.37 8.54
N PHE A 272 1.60 -16.89 7.40
CA PHE A 272 0.76 -17.66 6.49
C PHE A 272 1.54 -18.89 6.02
N LYS A 273 1.12 -20.07 6.47
CA LYS A 273 1.83 -21.33 6.20
C LYS A 273 0.87 -22.40 5.69
N ALA A 274 1.30 -23.11 4.65
CA ALA A 274 0.64 -24.31 4.17
C ALA A 274 0.87 -25.47 5.15
N ILE A 275 -0.19 -26.19 5.47
CA ILE A 275 -0.20 -27.38 6.33
C ILE A 275 -0.29 -28.64 5.44
N SER A 276 -1.16 -28.61 4.44
CA SER A 276 -1.32 -29.68 3.46
C SER A 276 -1.81 -29.13 2.12
N SER A 277 -1.45 -29.80 1.03
CA SER A 277 -1.91 -29.43 -0.30
C SER A 277 -1.97 -30.63 -1.24
N SER A 278 -2.85 -30.54 -2.23
CA SER A 278 -2.95 -31.46 -3.37
C SER A 278 -3.49 -30.71 -4.59
N ALA A 279 -3.69 -31.40 -5.71
CA ALA A 279 -4.35 -30.82 -6.89
C ALA A 279 -5.81 -30.38 -6.65
N ARG A 280 -6.44 -30.80 -5.54
CA ARG A 280 -7.86 -30.53 -5.25
C ARG A 280 -8.13 -29.91 -3.89
N HIS A 281 -7.12 -29.67 -3.06
CA HIS A 281 -7.32 -29.03 -1.76
C HIS A 281 -6.05 -28.33 -1.29
N GLY A 282 -6.22 -27.39 -0.36
CA GLY A 282 -5.12 -26.80 0.40
C GLY A 282 -5.60 -26.37 1.78
N ALA A 283 -4.80 -26.59 2.81
CA ALA A 283 -5.05 -26.16 4.17
C ALA A 283 -3.89 -25.33 4.69
N PHE A 284 -4.21 -24.27 5.43
CA PHE A 284 -3.28 -23.23 5.85
C PHE A 284 -3.58 -22.80 7.28
N VAL A 285 -2.53 -22.38 7.98
CA VAL A 285 -2.63 -21.60 9.22
C VAL A 285 -2.27 -20.15 8.90
N VAL A 286 -3.04 -19.23 9.48
CA VAL A 286 -2.84 -17.80 9.35
C VAL A 286 -2.86 -17.19 10.74
N SER A 287 -1.89 -16.33 11.08
CA SER A 287 -1.95 -15.54 12.30
C SER A 287 -1.94 -14.05 12.00
N TRP A 288 -2.55 -13.28 12.91
CA TRP A 288 -2.89 -11.88 12.74
C TRP A 288 -2.52 -11.08 13.99
N ASN A 289 -2.12 -9.83 13.77
CA ASN A 289 -2.27 -8.75 14.74
C ASN A 289 -3.59 -8.02 14.51
N ASP A 290 -4.09 -7.39 15.56
CA ASP A 290 -5.32 -6.60 15.63
C ASP A 290 -5.31 -5.31 14.79
N THR A 291 -4.14 -4.96 14.28
CA THR A 291 -3.91 -3.75 13.51
C THR A 291 -2.91 -4.01 12.38
N GLN A 292 -3.21 -3.47 11.19
CA GLN A 292 -2.34 -3.57 10.02
C GLN A 292 -1.04 -2.74 10.15
N ALA A 293 -1.02 -1.70 10.99
CA ALA A 293 0.13 -0.81 11.16
C ALA A 293 0.32 -0.42 12.62
N GLY A 294 1.58 -0.24 13.04
CA GLY A 294 1.92 0.12 14.43
C GLY A 294 1.61 -0.99 15.44
N ASN A 295 1.60 -2.23 14.96
CA ASN A 295 1.45 -3.47 15.70
C ASN A 295 2.67 -3.76 16.59
N ASP A 296 2.42 -4.53 17.64
CA ASP A 296 3.39 -5.05 18.63
C ASP A 296 3.78 -6.51 18.37
N TYR A 297 3.16 -7.16 17.38
CA TYR A 297 3.56 -8.47 16.83
C TYR A 297 3.45 -9.63 17.83
N ASP A 298 2.53 -9.54 18.80
CA ASP A 298 2.34 -10.55 19.84
C ASP A 298 1.32 -11.65 19.49
N MET A 299 0.69 -11.55 18.31
CA MET A 299 -0.19 -12.57 17.71
C MET A 299 -1.59 -12.66 18.32
N ASP A 300 -2.39 -11.63 18.08
CA ASP A 300 -3.78 -11.47 18.51
C ASP A 300 -4.77 -12.58 18.09
N LEU A 301 -4.60 -13.18 16.90
CA LEU A 301 -5.51 -14.22 16.40
C LEU A 301 -4.77 -15.26 15.54
N ILE A 302 -5.12 -16.53 15.71
CA ILE A 302 -4.70 -17.64 14.85
C ILE A 302 -5.94 -18.31 14.27
N GLY A 303 -5.99 -18.40 12.95
CA GLY A 303 -7.03 -19.08 12.21
C GLY A 303 -6.49 -20.13 11.24
N MET A 304 -7.35 -21.06 10.87
CA MET A 304 -7.11 -22.03 9.81
C MET A 304 -8.04 -21.75 8.64
N LEU A 305 -7.49 -21.91 7.43
CA LEU A 305 -8.19 -21.78 6.16
C LEU A 305 -7.98 -23.06 5.36
N ARG A 306 -9.03 -23.69 4.88
CA ARG A 306 -8.96 -24.85 3.98
C ARG A 306 -9.88 -24.66 2.79
N TYR A 307 -9.42 -25.00 1.59
CA TYR A 307 -10.29 -25.16 0.42
C TYR A 307 -10.30 -26.62 -0.07
N ASP A 308 -11.44 -27.06 -0.59
CA ASP A 308 -11.65 -28.36 -1.22
C ASP A 308 -12.44 -28.17 -2.53
N LEU A 309 -11.87 -28.64 -3.66
CA LEU A 309 -12.57 -28.71 -4.95
C LEU A 309 -13.47 -29.93 -4.99
N VAL A 310 -14.77 -29.71 -4.84
CA VAL A 310 -15.76 -30.79 -4.77
C VAL A 310 -16.17 -31.32 -6.14
N ASP A 311 -16.06 -30.51 -7.19
CA ASP A 311 -16.36 -30.89 -8.58
C ASP A 311 -15.18 -30.58 -9.52
N SER A 312 -15.27 -30.95 -10.80
CA SER A 312 -14.25 -30.71 -11.83
C SER A 312 -14.82 -30.04 -13.09
N GLY A 313 -13.93 -29.59 -13.98
CA GLY A 313 -14.32 -28.95 -15.24
C GLY A 313 -14.79 -27.51 -15.05
N ALA A 314 -15.47 -26.96 -16.07
CA ALA A 314 -15.80 -25.54 -16.12
C ALA A 314 -16.73 -25.04 -15.02
N ASN A 315 -17.45 -25.94 -14.33
CA ASN A 315 -18.40 -25.66 -13.26
C ASN A 315 -17.95 -26.23 -11.91
N ALA A 316 -16.63 -26.38 -11.73
CA ALA A 316 -16.06 -26.88 -10.48
C ALA A 316 -16.45 -25.98 -9.31
N LYS A 317 -17.00 -26.58 -8.26
CA LYS A 317 -17.34 -25.87 -7.02
C LYS A 317 -16.21 -26.01 -6.01
N VAL A 318 -16.07 -24.99 -5.18
CA VAL A 318 -15.11 -24.98 -4.07
C VAL A 318 -15.85 -24.85 -2.74
N VAL A 319 -15.47 -25.68 -1.78
CA VAL A 319 -15.87 -25.51 -0.38
C VAL A 319 -14.69 -24.92 0.36
N ILE A 320 -14.90 -23.80 1.05
CA ILE A 320 -13.90 -23.17 1.89
C ILE A 320 -14.34 -23.26 3.34
N THR A 321 -13.44 -23.75 4.18
CA THR A 321 -13.64 -23.89 5.62
C THR A 321 -12.69 -22.96 6.35
N THR A 322 -13.22 -22.19 7.29
CA THR A 322 -12.41 -21.37 8.21
C THR A 322 -12.68 -21.76 9.65
N GLU A 323 -11.63 -21.74 10.47
CA GLU A 323 -11.71 -22.02 11.90
C GLU A 323 -10.81 -21.03 12.66
N ILE A 324 -11.21 -20.66 13.87
CA ILE A 324 -10.36 -19.87 14.78
C ILE A 324 -9.81 -20.81 15.83
N VAL A 325 -8.49 -20.90 15.88
CA VAL A 325 -7.75 -21.84 16.75
C VAL A 325 -7.38 -21.18 18.07
N ALA A 326 -6.93 -19.92 18.02
CA ALA A 326 -6.56 -19.14 19.19
C ALA A 326 -6.84 -17.65 18.96
N GLN A 327 -7.10 -16.93 20.06
CA GLN A 327 -7.27 -15.49 20.07
C GLN A 327 -6.86 -14.96 21.44
N GLU A 328 -6.02 -13.94 21.46
CA GLU A 328 -5.58 -13.21 22.68
C GLU A 328 -5.70 -11.69 22.48
N ALA A 329 -6.59 -11.28 21.57
CA ALA A 329 -6.82 -9.88 21.26
C ALA A 329 -7.80 -9.22 22.23
N GLY A 330 -7.51 -7.98 22.61
CA GLY A 330 -8.45 -7.16 23.38
C GLY A 330 -9.54 -6.47 22.54
N ALA A 331 -9.34 -6.38 21.22
CA ALA A 331 -10.30 -5.81 20.28
C ALA A 331 -11.18 -6.88 19.61
N LEU A 332 -12.32 -6.44 19.06
CA LEU A 332 -13.22 -7.30 18.31
C LEU A 332 -12.65 -7.58 16.92
N GLY A 333 -12.24 -8.83 16.66
CA GLY A 333 -11.60 -9.25 15.42
C GLY A 333 -12.41 -10.22 14.59
N SER A 334 -11.98 -10.43 13.35
CA SER A 334 -12.55 -11.44 12.47
C SER A 334 -11.48 -12.28 11.79
N HIS A 335 -11.83 -13.50 11.41
CA HIS A 335 -11.03 -14.36 10.53
C HIS A 335 -11.87 -14.79 9.34
N GLY A 336 -11.29 -14.75 8.15
CA GLY A 336 -11.96 -15.10 6.93
C GLY A 336 -11.06 -15.05 5.71
N PHE A 337 -11.68 -14.83 4.56
CA PHE A 337 -11.00 -14.72 3.28
C PHE A 337 -11.79 -13.84 2.31
N SER A 338 -11.12 -13.32 1.28
CA SER A 338 -11.75 -12.89 0.04
C SER A 338 -11.48 -13.89 -1.07
N ILE A 339 -12.44 -14.02 -1.98
CA ILE A 339 -12.36 -14.85 -3.17
C ILE A 339 -12.61 -14.02 -4.42
N ILE A 340 -11.77 -14.22 -5.44
CA ILE A 340 -11.93 -13.60 -6.76
C ILE A 340 -11.73 -14.60 -7.89
N GLY A 341 -12.46 -14.45 -8.99
CA GLY A 341 -12.41 -15.35 -10.16
C GLY A 341 -13.46 -16.47 -10.12
N THR A 342 -14.54 -16.28 -9.36
CA THR A 342 -15.68 -17.19 -9.20
C THR A 342 -16.99 -16.51 -9.55
N THR A 343 -18.11 -17.23 -9.47
CA THR A 343 -19.44 -16.63 -9.67
C THR A 343 -19.97 -15.90 -8.43
N ALA A 344 -19.31 -16.06 -7.28
CA ALA A 344 -19.66 -15.38 -6.03
C ALA A 344 -18.43 -14.72 -5.38
N ASP A 345 -17.83 -13.78 -6.11
CA ASP A 345 -16.68 -13.01 -5.64
C ASP A 345 -17.04 -12.06 -4.50
N GLY A 346 -16.11 -11.86 -3.57
CA GLY A 346 -16.35 -11.04 -2.38
C GLY A 346 -15.54 -11.44 -1.17
N LYS A 347 -15.76 -10.72 -0.07
CA LYS A 347 -15.24 -11.07 1.24
C LYS A 347 -16.22 -11.94 2.01
N ILE A 348 -15.72 -12.99 2.64
CA ILE A 348 -16.46 -13.89 3.52
C ILE A 348 -15.66 -14.03 4.82
N SER A 349 -16.18 -13.49 5.93
CA SER A 349 -15.50 -13.53 7.23
C SER A 349 -16.44 -13.68 8.41
N ARG A 350 -15.90 -14.11 9.56
CA ARG A 350 -16.64 -14.21 10.84
C ARG A 350 -16.03 -13.34 11.91
N THR A 351 -16.88 -12.63 12.64
CA THR A 351 -16.51 -11.75 13.76
C THR A 351 -16.57 -12.51 15.08
N VAL A 352 -15.58 -12.33 15.95
CA VAL A 352 -15.57 -12.88 17.32
C VAL A 352 -15.71 -11.74 18.32
N SER A 353 -16.62 -11.92 19.28
CA SER A 353 -16.88 -10.90 20.30
C SER A 353 -16.51 -11.23 21.74
N THR A 354 -16.28 -12.51 22.08
CA THR A 354 -15.93 -12.91 23.45
C THR A 354 -15.33 -14.33 23.52
N ILE A 355 -14.38 -14.51 24.44
CA ILE A 355 -13.48 -15.68 24.66
C ILE A 355 -14.17 -17.07 24.70
N SER A 356 -15.47 -17.14 25.00
CA SER A 356 -16.11 -18.42 25.37
C SER A 356 -16.96 -19.09 24.29
N ALA A 357 -17.27 -18.44 23.15
CA ALA A 357 -18.34 -18.94 22.27
C ALA A 357 -17.88 -19.73 21.02
N MET A 358 -16.58 -19.78 20.68
CA MET A 358 -16.15 -20.27 19.36
C MET A 358 -14.95 -21.23 19.33
N LYS A 359 -14.34 -21.61 20.46
CA LYS A 359 -13.30 -22.66 20.46
C LYS A 359 -13.90 -23.97 19.90
N GLY A 360 -13.48 -24.37 18.70
CA GLY A 360 -13.86 -25.63 18.04
C GLY A 360 -15.03 -25.56 17.03
N CYS A 361 -15.49 -24.39 16.58
CA CYS A 361 -16.52 -24.30 15.53
C CYS A 361 -15.89 -24.16 14.12
N ALA A 362 -15.90 -25.23 13.34
CA ALA A 362 -15.55 -25.21 11.92
C ALA A 362 -16.76 -24.83 11.04
N TRP A 363 -16.56 -23.90 10.10
CA TRP A 363 -17.65 -23.39 9.26
C TRP A 363 -17.37 -23.58 7.78
N ARG A 364 -18.33 -24.13 7.04
CA ARG A 364 -18.21 -24.43 5.60
C ARG A 364 -19.00 -23.43 4.77
N HIS A 365 -18.33 -22.84 3.77
CA HIS A 365 -18.91 -22.00 2.74
C HIS A 365 -18.76 -22.71 1.39
N LEU A 366 -19.86 -22.85 0.63
CA LEU A 366 -19.84 -23.38 -0.74
C LEU A 366 -19.86 -22.20 -1.72
N VAL A 367 -18.89 -22.15 -2.63
CA VAL A 367 -18.77 -21.14 -3.68
C VAL A 367 -18.73 -21.85 -5.04
N HIS A 368 -19.40 -21.25 -6.02
CA HIS A 368 -19.60 -21.79 -7.36
C HIS A 368 -18.63 -21.21 -8.40
#